data_AF-A0A0G0H610-F1
#
_entry.id   AF-A0A0G0H610-F1
#
_cell.length_a   1.000
_cell.length_b   1.000
_cell.length_c   1.000
_cell.angle_alpha   90.00
_cell.angle_beta   90.00
_cell.angle_gamma   90.00
#
_symmetry.space_group_name_H-M   'P 1'
#
loop_
_entity.id
_entity.type
_entity.pdbx_description
1 polymer ?
#
loop_
_entity_poly.entity_id
_entity_poly.type
_entity_poly.pdbx_seq_one_letter_code
_entity_poly.pdbx_strand_id
1 'polypeptide(L)' 'MLEDGKRILAVEIKDGKYYDTGNKMEYLKTVVEFALLHPELNGKFRDYLKGIQI' A
#
# COMPACT_ATOMS: atom_id res chain seq x y z
N MET A 1 1.81 27.41 -12.62
CA MET A 1 1.31 26.02 -12.83
C MET A 1 1.97 25.44 -14.09
N LEU A 2 1.53 24.27 -14.61
CA LEU A 2 2.07 23.69 -15.86
C LEU A 2 2.04 24.68 -17.03
N GLU A 3 1.08 25.61 -17.00
CA GLU A 3 0.89 26.70 -17.96
C GLU A 3 2.03 27.74 -17.96
N ASP A 4 2.91 27.76 -16.96
CA ASP A 4 4.00 28.75 -16.85
C ASP A 4 5.17 28.47 -17.82
N GLY A 5 5.10 27.43 -18.67
CA GLY A 5 6.11 27.13 -19.70
C GLY A 5 7.48 26.68 -19.16
N LYS A 6 7.56 26.27 -17.89
CA LYS A 6 8.81 25.81 -17.26
C LYS A 6 9.19 24.41 -17.75
N ARG A 7 10.48 24.08 -17.71
CA ARG A 7 10.97 22.71 -18.00
C ARG A 7 10.43 21.73 -16.93
N ILE A 8 9.70 20.72 -17.36
CA ILE A 8 9.18 19.63 -16.52
C ILE A 8 9.89 18.32 -16.88
N LEU A 9 10.24 17.54 -15.87
CA LEU A 9 10.81 16.21 -16.03
C LEU A 9 9.92 15.20 -15.31
N ALA A 10 9.65 14.06 -15.95
CA ALA A 10 8.97 12.93 -15.36
C ALA A 10 9.85 11.70 -15.50
N VAL A 11 9.82 10.82 -14.50
CA VAL A 11 10.55 9.56 -14.49
C VAL A 11 9.62 8.46 -14.02
N GLU A 12 9.64 7.34 -14.71
CA GLU A 12 8.93 6.14 -14.30
C GLU A 12 9.71 5.45 -13.17
N ILE A 13 9.03 5.13 -12.06
CA ILE A 13 9.64 4.28 -11.03
C ILE A 13 9.58 2.83 -11.53
N LYS A 14 10.74 2.22 -11.67
CA LYS A 14 10.88 0.81 -12.05
C LYS A 14 10.79 -0.08 -10.82
N ASP A 15 10.08 -1.20 -10.95
CA ASP A 15 9.94 -2.23 -9.91
C ASP A 15 9.36 -1.75 -8.57
N GLY A 16 8.67 -0.61 -8.59
CA GLY A 16 7.98 -0.06 -7.43
C GLY A 16 6.62 -0.71 -7.24
N LYS A 17 6.28 -1.04 -5.98
CA LYS A 17 4.90 -1.33 -5.58
C LYS A 17 4.30 -0.09 -4.97
N TYR A 18 3.16 0.33 -5.50
CA TYR A 18 2.45 1.53 -5.07
C TYR A 18 1.24 1.16 -4.24
N TYR A 19 1.00 1.97 -3.21
CA TYR A 19 -0.14 1.84 -2.32
C TYR A 19 -0.90 3.16 -2.35
N ASP A 20 -2.10 3.17 -2.91
CA ASP A 20 -2.97 4.34 -2.87
C ASP A 20 -3.67 4.42 -1.52
N THR A 21 -3.08 5.16 -0.58
CA THR A 21 -3.66 5.38 0.73
C THR A 21 -4.72 6.49 0.75
N GLY A 22 -5.01 7.12 -0.40
CA GLY A 22 -6.13 8.06 -0.55
C GLY A 22 -7.47 7.37 -0.76
N ASN A 23 -7.46 6.13 -1.25
CA ASN A 23 -8.64 5.28 -1.36
C ASN A 23 -8.81 4.39 -0.11
N LYS A 24 -10.01 4.39 0.48
CA LYS A 24 -10.28 3.64 1.72
C LYS A 24 -10.02 2.13 1.60
N MET A 25 -10.38 1.53 0.46
CA MET A 25 -10.22 0.09 0.25
C MET A 25 -8.74 -0.27 0.06
N GLU A 26 -8.02 0.50 -0.75
CA GLU A 26 -6.58 0.28 -0.97
C GLU A 26 -5.75 0.57 0.28
N TYR A 27 -6.14 1.55 1.09
CA TYR A 27 -5.57 1.78 2.41
C TYR A 27 -5.69 0.52 3.31
N LEU A 28 -6.87 -0.08 3.41
CA LEU A 28 -7.07 -1.28 4.25
C LEU A 28 -6.26 -2.48 3.73
N LYS A 29 -6.19 -2.69 2.41
CA LYS A 29 -5.32 -3.72 1.82
C LYS A 29 -3.85 -3.49 2.18
N THR A 30 -3.40 -2.24 2.07
CA THR A 30 -2.03 -1.85 2.44
C THR A 30 -1.73 -2.19 3.89
N VAL A 31 -2.61 -1.82 4.82
CA VAL A 31 -2.44 -2.12 6.25
C VAL A 31 -2.34 -3.63 6.49
N VAL A 32 -3.24 -4.42 5.89
CA VAL A 32 -3.23 -5.88 6.02
C VAL A 32 -1.93 -6.48 5.48
N GLU A 33 -1.48 -6.02 4.31
CA GLU A 33 -0.24 -6.51 3.70
C GLU A 33 0.98 -6.24 4.58
N PHE A 34 1.14 -4.99 5.06
CA PHE A 34 2.26 -4.64 5.92
C PHE A 34 2.21 -5.39 7.26
N ALA A 35 1.03 -5.59 7.84
CA ALA A 35 0.88 -6.40 9.05
C ALA A 35 1.29 -7.87 8.83
N LEU A 36 1.06 -8.41 7.64
CA LEU A 36 1.49 -9.76 7.25
C LEU A 36 2.97 -9.85 6.87
N LEU A 37 3.65 -8.73 6.62
CA LEU A 37 5.11 -8.68 6.44
C LEU A 37 5.85 -8.43 7.76
N HIS A 38 5.18 -7.87 8.76
CA HIS A 38 5.81 -7.48 10.02
C HIS A 38 6.27 -8.71 10.84
N PRO A 39 7.55 -8.78 11.28
CA PRO A 39 8.12 -9.96 11.93
C PRO A 39 7.35 -10.45 13.15
N GLU A 40 6.83 -9.53 13.97
CA GLU A 40 6.14 -9.86 15.22
C GLU A 40 4.62 -10.04 15.04
N LEU A 41 4.02 -9.45 14.00
CA LEU A 41 2.55 -9.44 13.84
C LEU A 41 2.08 -10.57 12.91
N ASN A 42 2.84 -10.89 11.85
CA ASN A 42 2.42 -11.78 10.77
C ASN A 42 1.80 -13.08 11.29
N GLY A 43 2.45 -13.80 12.22
CA GLY A 43 1.97 -15.09 12.72
C GLY A 43 0.56 -14.99 13.32
N LYS A 44 0.43 -14.25 14.43
CA LYS A 44 -0.85 -14.12 15.14
C LYS A 44 -1.93 -13.44 14.27
N PHE A 45 -1.54 -12.46 13.46
CA PHE A 45 -2.47 -11.73 12.62
C PHE A 45 -2.99 -12.58 11.46
N ARG A 46 -2.12 -13.38 10.82
CA ARG A 46 -2.52 -14.33 9.78
C ARG A 46 -3.49 -15.38 10.31
N ASP A 47 -3.24 -15.91 11.51
CA ASP A 47 -4.12 -16.89 12.13
C ASP A 47 -5.49 -16.29 12.49
N TYR A 48 -5.51 -15.04 12.99
CA TYR A 48 -6.75 -14.30 13.19
C TYR A 48 -7.55 -14.16 11.88
N LEU A 49 -6.90 -13.71 10.80
CA LEU A 49 -7.57 -13.54 9.49
C LEU A 49 -8.18 -14.85 8.96
N LYS A 50 -7.50 -15.99 9.15
CA LYS A 50 -8.03 -17.31 8.75
C LYS A 50 -9.24 -17.76 9.57
N GLY A 51 -9.40 -17.25 10.79
CA GLY A 51 -10.50 -17.59 11.70
C GLY A 51 -11.77 -16.75 11.52
N ILE A 52 -11.77 -15.77 10.61
CA ILE A 52 -12.92 -14.91 10.35
C ILE A 52 -14.04 -15.72 9.68
N GLN A 53 -15.20 -15.82 10.34
CA GLN A 53 -16.44 -16.41 9.82
C GLN A 53 -17.52 -15.33 9.79
N ILE A 54 -17.46 -14.45 8.80
CA ILE A 54 -18.42 -13.36 8.58
C ILE A 54 -18.95 -13.49 7.16
#